data_AF-A0A0F9H9C3-F1
#
_entry.id   AF-A0A0F9H9C3-F1
#
_cell.length_a   1.000
_cell.length_b   1.000
_cell.length_c   1.000
_cell.angle_alpha   90.00
_cell.angle_beta   90.00
_cell.angle_gamma   90.00
#
_symmetry.space_group_name_H-M   'P 1'
#
loop_
_entity.id
_entity.type
_entity.pdbx_description
1 polymer ?
#
loop_
_entity_poly.entity_id
_entity_poly.type
_entity_poly.pdbx_seq_one_letter_code
_entity_poly.pdbx_strand_id
1 'polypeptide(L)'
;MYMKDWHMVYIGDLPKRAMAIPKKSGERFIFSTVYHPSGRKKLQIGNRYTIQEPKSKMPIFGIKVTKIRQMVAKNVTDKIANKLGYRDASHWRKKWNTYFAGKDKIENRTEIFLVDFVLV
;
A
#
# COMPACT_ATOMS: atom_id res chain seq x y z
N MET A 1 15.61 3.29 -14.73
CA MET A 1 15.88 2.23 -13.75
C MET A 1 14.54 1.71 -13.23
N TYR A 2 14.05 0.57 -13.74
CA TYR A 2 12.74 0.04 -13.32
C TYR A 2 12.91 -0.69 -11.98
N MET A 3 12.19 -0.23 -10.95
CA MET A 3 12.22 -0.78 -9.58
C MET A 3 11.87 -2.27 -9.60
N LYS A 4 12.88 -3.14 -9.46
CA LYS A 4 12.73 -4.60 -9.40
C LYS A 4 12.36 -5.12 -8.00
N ASP A 5 12.39 -4.28 -6.98
CA ASP A 5 12.19 -4.71 -5.60
C ASP A 5 10.91 -4.14 -4.97
N TRP A 6 10.37 -4.90 -4.03
CA TRP A 6 9.17 -4.63 -3.26
C TRP A 6 9.52 -3.60 -2.18
N HIS A 7 8.77 -2.50 -2.07
CA HIS A 7 9.12 -1.46 -1.10
C HIS A 7 7.92 -1.09 -0.22
N MET A 8 8.19 -0.99 1.08
CA MET A 8 7.39 -0.07 1.90
C MET A 8 7.61 1.34 1.39
N VAL A 9 6.59 2.17 1.47
CA VAL A 9 6.66 3.59 1.16
C VAL A 9 5.96 4.39 2.24
N TYR A 10 6.34 5.66 2.36
CA TYR A 10 5.57 6.64 3.11
C TYR A 10 4.72 7.48 2.15
N ILE A 11 3.58 7.96 2.63
CA ILE A 11 2.64 8.75 1.84
C ILE A 11 2.45 10.11 2.52
N GLY A 12 3.25 11.10 2.11
CA GLY A 12 3.29 12.44 2.69
C GLY A 12 3.38 12.42 4.22
N ASP A 13 2.59 13.28 4.87
CA ASP A 13 2.51 13.37 6.34
C ASP A 13 1.66 12.27 6.98
N LEU A 14 1.22 11.25 6.22
CA LEU A 14 0.48 10.17 6.84
C LEU A 14 1.42 9.44 7.80
N PRO A 15 0.99 9.20 9.05
CA PRO A 15 1.85 8.62 10.08
C PRO A 15 2.17 7.14 9.82
N LYS A 16 1.93 6.61 8.61
CA LYS A 16 1.92 5.17 8.34
C LYS A 16 2.61 4.80 7.03
N ARG A 17 3.12 3.59 7.06
CA ARG A 17 3.76 2.88 5.95
C ARG A 17 2.67 2.25 5.09
N ALA A 18 2.76 2.40 3.78
CA ALA A 18 2.00 1.63 2.83
C ALA A 18 2.94 0.64 2.13
N MET A 19 2.42 -0.49 1.67
CA MET A 19 3.13 -1.30 0.68
C MET A 19 2.58 -0.96 -0.69
N ALA A 20 3.32 -0.16 -1.44
CA ALA A 20 2.99 0.19 -2.80
C ALA A 20 3.86 -0.57 -3.78
N ILE A 21 3.22 -1.15 -4.79
CA ILE A 21 3.92 -1.65 -5.97
C ILE A 21 3.33 -0.91 -7.15
N PRO A 22 4.12 -0.06 -7.83
CA PRO A 22 3.69 0.45 -9.10
C PRO A 22 3.73 -0.69 -10.13
N LYS A 23 2.63 -1.42 -10.31
CA LYS A 23 2.49 -2.36 -11.44
C LYS A 23 2.02 -1.59 -12.67
N LYS A 24 2.86 -1.54 -13.71
CA LYS A 24 2.51 -0.95 -15.01
C LYS A 24 1.52 -1.88 -15.72
N SER A 25 0.22 -1.63 -15.57
CA SER A 25 -0.82 -2.28 -16.36
C SER A 25 -1.91 -1.25 -16.70
N GLY A 26 -1.74 -0.53 -17.81
CA GLY A 26 -2.77 0.34 -18.39
C GLY A 26 -3.20 1.55 -17.54
N GLU A 27 -2.25 2.25 -16.90
CA GLU A 27 -2.45 3.55 -16.20
C GLU A 27 -3.15 3.54 -14.82
N ARG A 28 -3.30 2.38 -14.17
CA ARG A 28 -3.84 2.32 -12.80
C ARG A 28 -2.92 1.57 -11.86
N PHE A 29 -2.50 2.26 -10.81
CA PHE A 29 -1.67 1.69 -9.76
C PHE A 29 -2.49 1.45 -8.50
N ILE A 30 -2.14 0.40 -7.75
CA ILE A 30 -2.84 0.03 -6.52
C ILE A 30 -1.83 -0.32 -5.43
N PHE A 31 -2.10 0.12 -4.20
CA PHE A 31 -1.33 -0.30 -3.03
C PHE A 31 -2.24 -0.75 -1.89
N SER A 32 -1.66 -1.46 -0.93
CA SER A 32 -2.36 -1.89 0.29
C SER A 32 -1.77 -1.22 1.52
N THR A 33 -2.62 -0.71 2.40
CA THR A 33 -2.22 -0.03 3.65
C THR A 33 -3.15 -0.40 4.80
N VAL A 34 -2.67 -0.32 6.05
CA VAL A 34 -3.49 -0.41 7.26
C VAL A 34 -3.56 0.97 7.92
N TYR A 35 -4.71 1.36 8.45
CA TYR A 35 -4.81 2.54 9.30
C TYR A 35 -4.76 2.12 10.79
N HIS A 36 -3.75 2.57 11.55
CA HIS A 36 -3.78 2.52 13.02
C HIS A 36 -4.94 3.39 13.57
N PRO A 37 -5.68 2.90 14.58
CA PRO A 37 -6.87 3.55 15.14
C PRO A 37 -6.66 4.96 15.75
N SER A 38 -5.41 5.34 16.07
CA SER A 38 -5.09 6.68 16.62
C SER A 38 -4.95 7.81 15.57
N GLY A 39 -5.06 7.51 14.27
CA GLY A 39 -4.69 8.46 13.20
C GLY A 39 -5.80 9.44 12.79
N ARG A 40 -5.63 10.73 13.10
CA ARG A 40 -6.52 11.84 12.68
C ARG A 40 -6.51 12.16 11.17
N LYS A 41 -5.58 11.61 10.39
CA LYS A 41 -5.49 11.82 8.92
C LYS A 41 -5.62 10.48 8.17
N LYS A 42 -6.62 10.39 7.29
CA LYS A 42 -6.87 9.26 6.37
C LYS A 42 -6.61 9.71 4.93
N LEU A 43 -6.30 8.78 4.02
CA LEU A 43 -6.29 9.09 2.59
C LEU A 43 -7.71 9.48 2.17
N GLN A 44 -7.81 10.49 1.30
CA GLN A 44 -9.06 10.93 0.73
C GLN A 44 -9.00 10.81 -0.78
N ILE A 45 -10.10 10.33 -1.36
CA ILE A 45 -10.27 10.27 -2.81
C ILE A 45 -10.20 11.69 -3.38
N GLY A 46 -9.45 11.87 -4.46
CA GLY A 46 -9.24 13.17 -5.11
C GLY A 46 -7.99 13.90 -4.64
N ASN A 47 -7.48 13.60 -3.43
CA ASN A 47 -6.31 14.29 -2.89
C ASN A 47 -5.00 13.78 -3.51
N ARG A 48 -4.03 14.69 -3.55
CA ARG A 48 -2.65 14.41 -3.97
C ARG A 48 -1.76 14.11 -2.77
N TYR A 49 -0.84 13.18 -2.94
CA TYR A 49 0.14 12.79 -1.93
C TYR A 49 1.49 12.51 -2.56
N THR A 50 2.56 12.68 -1.79
CA THR A 50 3.92 12.35 -2.22
C THR A 50 4.31 10.99 -1.67
N ILE A 51 4.72 10.08 -2.55
CA ILE A 51 5.32 8.82 -2.16
C ILE A 51 6.80 9.06 -1.85
N GLN A 52 7.24 8.59 -0.68
CA GLN A 52 8.59 8.79 -0.17
C GLN A 52 9.28 7.47 0.17
N GLU A 53 10.60 7.46 0.02
CA GLU A 53 11.46 6.36 0.41
C GLU A 53 11.53 6.24 1.94
N PRO A 54 11.38 5.04 2.54
CA PRO A 54 11.22 4.92 3.99
C PRO A 54 12.35 5.46 4.84
N LYS A 55 13.60 5.26 4.41
CA LYS A 55 14.81 5.57 5.18
C LYS A 55 15.19 7.04 5.04
N SER A 56 15.37 7.51 3.80
CA SER A 56 15.81 8.88 3.51
C SER A 56 14.69 9.92 3.54
N LYS A 57 13.42 9.48 3.48
CA LYS A 57 12.24 10.34 3.25
C LYS A 57 12.28 11.11 1.92
N MET A 58 13.20 10.75 1.02
CA MET A 58 13.27 11.40 -0.29
C MET A 58 11.98 11.13 -1.07
N PRO A 59 11.41 12.17 -1.72
CA PRO A 59 10.26 12.02 -2.58
C PRO A 59 10.64 11.18 -3.80
N ILE A 60 9.81 10.19 -4.13
CA ILE A 60 9.99 9.33 -5.29
C ILE A 60 9.04 9.77 -6.42
N PHE A 61 7.75 9.96 -6.14
CA PHE A 61 6.75 10.44 -7.11
C PHE A 61 5.48 10.96 -6.43
N GLY A 62 4.71 11.79 -7.15
CA GLY A 62 3.38 12.22 -6.75
C GLY A 62 2.30 11.22 -7.14
N ILE A 63 1.25 11.12 -6.32
CA ILE A 63 0.05 10.33 -6.61
C ILE A 63 -1.22 11.15 -6.38
N LYS A 64 -2.27 10.85 -7.14
CA LYS A 64 -3.65 11.28 -6.85
C LYS A 64 -4.51 10.04 -6.59
N VAL A 65 -5.15 9.99 -5.43
CA VAL A 65 -6.01 8.87 -5.05
C VAL A 65 -7.30 8.92 -5.85
N THR A 66 -7.67 7.81 -6.49
CA THR A 66 -8.89 7.70 -7.30
C THR A 66 -9.93 6.79 -6.68
N LYS A 67 -9.52 5.82 -5.84
CA LYS A 67 -10.44 4.93 -5.14
C LYS A 67 -9.82 4.39 -3.85
N ILE A 68 -10.66 4.16 -2.85
CA ILE A 68 -10.28 3.46 -1.62
C ILE A 68 -11.32 2.35 -1.38
N ARG A 69 -10.85 1.13 -1.09
CA ARG A 69 -11.68 -0.02 -0.73
C ARG A 69 -11.20 -0.61 0.57
N GLN A 70 -12.09 -0.77 1.54
CA GLN A 70 -11.81 -1.46 2.79
C GLN A 70 -12.11 -2.95 2.65
N MET A 71 -11.24 -3.79 3.20
CA MET A 71 -11.51 -5.22 3.33
C MET A 71 -10.72 -5.84 4.47
N VAL A 72 -11.07 -7.07 4.83
CA VAL A 72 -10.33 -7.84 5.82
C VAL A 72 -9.20 -8.61 5.13
N ALA A 73 -8.03 -8.68 5.77
CA ALA A 73 -6.82 -9.30 5.23
C ALA A 73 -7.00 -10.78 4.81
N LYS A 74 -7.86 -11.55 5.48
CA LYS A 74 -8.18 -12.93 5.06
C LYS A 74 -8.87 -13.02 3.70
N ASN A 75 -9.51 -11.93 3.25
CA ASN A 75 -10.24 -11.88 1.98
C ASN A 75 -9.35 -11.47 0.80
N VAL A 76 -8.04 -11.30 1.01
CA VAL A 76 -7.09 -11.08 -0.09
C VAL A 76 -6.89 -12.38 -0.84
N THR A 77 -7.54 -12.49 -1.99
CA THR A 77 -7.38 -13.62 -2.92
C THR A 77 -6.14 -13.45 -3.79
N ASP A 78 -5.69 -14.52 -4.45
CA ASP A 78 -4.58 -14.45 -5.41
C ASP A 78 -4.83 -13.42 -6.52
N LYS A 79 -6.08 -13.30 -6.98
CA LYS A 79 -6.47 -12.27 -7.95
C LYS A 79 -6.21 -10.86 -7.44
N ILE A 80 -6.47 -10.59 -6.16
CA ILE A 80 -6.23 -9.28 -5.54
C ILE A 80 -4.72 -9.08 -5.32
N ALA A 81 -4.03 -10.08 -4.80
CA ALA A 81 -2.59 -10.06 -4.61
C ALA A 81 -1.85 -9.78 -5.94
N ASN A 82 -2.26 -10.43 -7.03
CA ASN A 82 -1.72 -10.23 -8.37
C ASN A 82 -1.94 -8.82 -8.92
N LYS A 83 -3.09 -8.19 -8.60
CA LYS A 83 -3.36 -6.78 -8.92
C LYS A 83 -2.47 -5.84 -8.12
N LEU A 84 -2.24 -6.17 -6.86
CA LEU A 84 -1.29 -5.48 -5.96
C LEU A 84 0.16 -5.69 -6.35
N GLY A 85 0.46 -6.52 -7.36
CA GLY A 85 1.81 -6.79 -7.85
C GLY A 85 2.46 -8.02 -7.22
N TYR A 86 1.80 -8.72 -6.30
CA TYR A 86 2.25 -9.96 -5.66
C TYR A 86 2.09 -11.17 -6.56
N ARG A 87 2.75 -12.29 -6.21
CA ARG A 87 2.66 -13.56 -6.96
C ARG A 87 1.38 -14.31 -6.64
N ASP A 88 0.97 -14.24 -5.38
CA ASP A 88 -0.15 -14.94 -4.78
C ASP A 88 -0.44 -14.30 -3.40
N ALA A 89 -1.55 -14.67 -2.77
CA ALA A 89 -1.95 -14.14 -1.47
C ALA A 89 -0.97 -14.51 -0.34
N SER A 90 -0.32 -15.68 -0.44
CA SER A 90 0.69 -16.12 0.52
C SER A 90 1.94 -15.24 0.46
N HIS A 91 2.40 -14.90 -0.75
CA HIS A 91 3.52 -14.01 -0.99
C HIS A 91 3.24 -12.60 -0.47
N TRP A 92 2.02 -12.08 -0.72
CA TRP A 92 1.58 -10.80 -0.14
C TRP A 92 1.65 -10.81 1.38
N ARG A 93 1.07 -11.83 2.03
CA ARG A 93 1.04 -11.95 3.49
C ARG A 93 2.43 -12.10 4.09
N LYS A 94 3.29 -12.91 3.45
CA LYS A 94 4.68 -13.09 3.87
C LYS A 94 5.42 -11.75 3.85
N LYS A 95 5.33 -11.01 2.74
CA LYS A 95 5.96 -9.68 2.60
C LYS A 95 5.40 -8.71 3.63
N TRP A 96 4.08 -8.67 3.83
CA TRP A 96 3.47 -7.84 4.86
C TRP A 96 4.10 -8.10 6.24
N ASN A 97 4.17 -9.36 6.66
CA ASN A 97 4.72 -9.74 7.96
C ASN A 97 6.24 -9.55 8.06
N THR A 98 6.96 -9.48 6.94
CA THR A 98 8.37 -9.07 6.92
C THR A 98 8.52 -7.59 7.22
N TYR A 99 7.63 -6.76 6.68
CA TYR A 99 7.69 -5.30 6.80
C TYR A 99 7.01 -4.75 8.07
N PHE A 100 6.04 -5.48 8.60
CA PHE A 100 5.29 -5.16 9.81
C PHE A 100 5.37 -6.37 10.76
N ALA A 101 6.30 -6.29 11.71
CA ALA A 101 6.57 -7.35 12.69
C ALA A 101 5.93 -7.02 14.06
N GLY A 102 5.92 -7.99 14.98
CA GLY A 102 5.37 -7.80 16.32
C GLY A 102 3.86 -7.54 16.32
N LYS A 103 3.42 -6.50 17.02
CA LYS A 103 2.00 -6.11 17.15
C LYS A 103 1.37 -5.61 15.85
N ASP A 104 2.19 -5.30 14.84
CA ASP A 104 1.75 -4.82 13.54
C ASP A 104 1.65 -5.95 12.49
N LYS A 105 1.88 -7.21 12.88
CA LYS A 105 1.67 -8.36 12.00
C LYS A 105 0.24 -8.38 11.48
N ILE A 106 0.08 -8.77 10.21
CA ILE A 106 -1.24 -8.89 9.63
C ILE A 106 -1.91 -10.18 10.09
N GLU A 107 -3.00 -10.02 10.83
CA GLU A 107 -3.87 -11.11 11.26
C GLU A 107 -5.00 -11.30 10.24
N ASN A 108 -5.64 -12.46 10.28
CA ASN A 108 -6.78 -12.75 9.41
C ASN A 108 -7.95 -11.77 9.59
N ARG A 109 -8.06 -11.10 10.74
CA ARG A 109 -9.10 -10.11 11.05
C ARG A 109 -8.67 -8.66 10.80
N THR A 110 -7.41 -8.42 10.42
CA THR A 110 -6.90 -7.06 10.22
C THR A 110 -7.61 -6.39 9.06
N GLU A 111 -8.12 -5.20 9.29
CA GLU A 111 -8.68 -4.36 8.23
C GLU A 111 -7.57 -3.71 7.42
N ILE A 112 -7.65 -3.87 6.10
CA ILE A 112 -6.75 -3.25 5.13
C ILE A 112 -7.54 -2.36 4.18
N PHE A 113 -6.83 -1.42 3.59
CA PHE A 113 -7.35 -0.50 2.59
C PHE A 113 -6.55 -0.72 1.31
N LEU A 114 -7.27 -1.05 0.24
CA LEU A 114 -6.75 -1.05 -1.11
C LEU A 114 -6.98 0.33 -1.71
N VAL A 115 -5.91 0.95 -2.19
CA VAL A 115 -5.95 2.33 -2.68
C VAL A 115 -5.52 2.33 -4.13
N ASP A 116 -6.45 2.72 -5.00
CA ASP A 116 -6.17 2.92 -6.42
C ASP A 116 -5.76 4.40 -6.62
N PHE A 117 -4.76 4.62 -7.46
CA PHE A 117 -4.21 5.95 -7.72
C PHE A 117 -3.66 6.09 -9.14
N VAL A 118 -3.46 7.34 -9.54
CA VAL A 118 -2.73 7.73 -10.75
C VAL A 118 -1.48 8.52 -10.36
N LEU A 119 -0.42 8.42 -11.15
CA LEU A 119 0.78 9.25 -10.98
C LEU A 119 0.45 10.70 -11.37
N VAL A 120 1.05 11.65 -10.65
CA VAL A 120 0.96 13.10 -10.94
C VAL A 120 2.33 13.75 -10.86
#